data_AF-X1CZE9-F1
#
_entry.id   AF-X1CZE9-F1
#
_cell.length_a   1.000
_cell.length_b   1.000
_cell.length_c   1.000
_cell.angle_alpha   90.00
_cell.angle_beta   90.00
_cell.angle_gamma   90.00
#
_symmetry.space_group_name_H-M   'P 1'
#
loop_
_entity.id
_entity.type
_entity.pdbx_description
1 polymer ?
#
loop_
_entity_poly.entity_id
_entity_poly.type
_entity_poly.pdbx_seq_one_letter_code
_entity_poly.pdbx_strand_id
1 'polypeptide(L)'
;IFHYISYTFSKYAPSHLINLIISFSEIEAKALRLIALYQPMAMDLRLLATILKIITYLTRLGRYGKDIAVVVEELSTKPYPASFINLKNMWEHVSTMAKDSFKAFEESDINYIENFGERDNEVDEMRWSIFRESITYIMEDP
;
A
#
# COMPACT_ATOMS: atom_id res chain seq x y z
N ILE A 1 -1.31 -10.70 15.65
CA ILE A 1 -1.43 -9.87 14.44
C ILE A 1 -0.08 -9.28 14.04
N PHE A 2 0.59 -8.45 14.86
CA PHE A 2 1.95 -7.98 14.58
C PHE A 2 2.99 -9.10 14.42
N HIS A 3 2.97 -10.12 15.28
CA HIS A 3 3.83 -11.29 15.11
C HIS A 3 3.50 -12.09 13.84
N TYR A 4 2.24 -12.08 13.37
CA TYR A 4 1.83 -12.80 12.16
C TYR A 4 2.18 -12.03 10.88
N ILE A 5 2.04 -10.69 10.90
CA ILE A 5 2.46 -9.78 9.82
C ILE A 5 3.98 -9.73 9.73
N SER A 6 4.67 -9.60 10.87
CA SER A 6 6.14 -9.63 10.95
C SER A 6 6.71 -11.00 10.54
N TYR A 7 6.15 -12.12 11.00
CA TYR A 7 6.63 -13.45 10.63
C TYR A 7 6.33 -13.80 9.15
N THR A 8 5.18 -13.38 8.62
CA THR A 8 4.82 -13.62 7.21
C THR A 8 5.60 -12.69 6.28
N PHE A 9 5.82 -11.42 6.62
CA PHE A 9 6.63 -10.52 5.80
C PHE A 9 8.14 -10.72 6.00
N SER A 10 8.70 -10.91 7.21
CA SER A 10 10.15 -11.08 7.38
C SER A 10 10.69 -12.35 6.69
N LYS A 11 9.98 -13.48 6.81
CA LYS A 11 10.43 -14.76 6.25
C LYS A 11 10.17 -14.91 4.73
N TYR A 12 9.19 -14.17 4.18
CA TYR A 12 8.80 -14.27 2.77
C TYR A 12 8.96 -12.96 1.96
N ALA A 13 9.26 -11.81 2.56
CA ALA A 13 9.32 -10.54 1.83
C ALA A 13 10.32 -10.55 0.68
N PRO A 14 11.57 -11.02 0.82
CA PRO A 14 12.49 -10.97 -0.32
C PRO A 14 12.00 -11.87 -1.45
N SER A 15 11.66 -13.12 -1.19
CA SER A 15 11.23 -14.08 -2.21
C SER A 15 9.85 -13.77 -2.81
N HIS A 16 8.88 -13.34 -1.99
CA HIS A 16 7.53 -13.00 -2.44
C HIS A 16 7.49 -11.64 -3.17
N LEU A 17 8.26 -10.63 -2.73
CA LEU A 17 8.38 -9.38 -3.48
C LEU A 17 9.08 -9.60 -4.80
N ILE A 18 10.11 -10.46 -4.86
CA ILE A 18 10.74 -10.85 -6.13
C ILE A 18 9.69 -11.49 -7.05
N ASN A 19 8.90 -12.44 -6.56
CA ASN A 19 7.83 -13.07 -7.37
C ASN A 19 6.75 -12.07 -7.82
N LEU A 20 6.38 -11.13 -6.95
CA LEU A 20 5.43 -10.06 -7.27
C LEU A 20 5.97 -9.12 -8.36
N ILE A 21 7.24 -8.72 -8.24
CA ILE A 21 7.93 -7.87 -9.23
C ILE A 21 8.07 -8.59 -10.56
N ILE A 22 8.40 -9.89 -10.56
CA ILE A 22 8.45 -10.71 -11.76
C ILE A 22 7.08 -10.72 -12.45
N SER A 23 6.01 -10.99 -11.69
CA SER A 23 4.62 -10.97 -12.21
C SER A 23 4.25 -9.60 -12.82
N PHE A 24 4.60 -8.51 -12.16
CA PHE A 24 4.35 -7.16 -12.67
C PHE A 24 5.15 -6.86 -13.95
N SER A 25 6.40 -7.29 -14.02
CA SER A 25 7.23 -7.15 -15.22
C SER A 25 6.66 -7.94 -16.40
N GLU A 26 6.08 -9.12 -16.15
CA GLU A 26 5.39 -9.89 -17.20
C GLU A 26 4.13 -9.17 -17.73
N ILE A 27 3.35 -8.54 -16.85
CA ILE A 27 2.16 -7.78 -17.24
C ILE A 27 2.58 -6.54 -18.04
N GLU A 28 3.61 -5.82 -17.60
CA GLU A 28 4.18 -4.69 -18.33
C GLU A 28 4.65 -5.11 -19.73
N ALA A 29 5.41 -6.20 -19.84
CA ALA A 29 5.87 -6.72 -21.12
C ALA A 29 4.70 -7.11 -22.05
N LYS A 30 3.62 -7.71 -21.51
CA LYS A 30 2.40 -8.02 -22.27
C LYS A 30 1.70 -6.76 -22.76
N ALA A 31 1.55 -5.74 -21.91
CA ALA A 31 0.94 -4.47 -22.28
C ALA A 31 1.73 -3.76 -23.39
N LEU A 32 3.07 -3.68 -23.26
CA LEU A 32 3.94 -3.12 -24.29
C LEU A 32 3.88 -3.91 -25.60
N ARG A 33 3.81 -5.24 -25.52
CA ARG A 33 3.66 -6.11 -26.69
C ARG A 33 2.33 -5.86 -27.41
N LEU A 34 1.23 -5.67 -26.66
CA LEU A 34 -0.07 -5.33 -27.25
C LEU A 34 -0.02 -3.97 -27.97
N ILE A 35 0.63 -2.97 -27.36
CA ILE A 35 0.84 -1.66 -27.99
C ILE A 35 1.62 -1.80 -29.29
N ALA A 36 2.73 -2.54 -29.26
CA ALA A 36 3.62 -2.70 -30.40
C ALA A 36 3.00 -3.50 -31.56
N LEU A 37 2.23 -4.54 -31.26
CA LEU A 37 1.65 -5.43 -32.28
C LEU A 37 0.38 -4.87 -32.91
N TYR A 38 -0.50 -4.26 -32.10
CA TYR A 38 -1.87 -3.96 -32.53
C TYR A 38 -2.17 -2.47 -32.66
N GLN A 39 -1.24 -1.59 -32.23
CA GLN A 39 -1.41 -0.14 -32.27
C GLN A 39 -2.81 0.32 -31.77
N PRO A 40 -3.22 -0.10 -30.56
CA PRO A 40 -4.53 0.23 -30.00
C PRO A 40 -4.71 1.75 -29.91
N MET A 41 -5.96 2.20 -30.09
CA MET A 41 -6.29 3.62 -30.18
C MET A 41 -7.33 4.02 -29.13
N ALA A 42 -7.33 5.32 -28.78
CA ALA A 42 -8.33 5.95 -27.92
C ALA A 42 -8.58 5.25 -26.57
N MET A 43 -9.61 4.41 -26.48
CA MET A 43 -10.01 3.76 -25.24
C MET A 43 -9.03 2.67 -24.82
N ASP A 44 -8.62 1.81 -25.74
CA ASP A 44 -7.73 0.68 -25.47
C ASP A 44 -6.33 1.16 -25.07
N LEU A 45 -5.84 2.22 -25.73
CA LEU A 45 -4.57 2.84 -25.38
C LEU A 45 -4.61 3.47 -23.98
N ARG A 46 -5.72 4.15 -23.62
CA ARG A 46 -5.91 4.72 -22.28
C ARG A 46 -5.98 3.63 -21.21
N LEU A 47 -6.62 2.50 -21.49
CA LEU A 47 -6.66 1.36 -20.57
C LEU A 47 -5.26 0.80 -20.33
N LEU A 48 -4.50 0.51 -21.40
CA LEU A 48 -3.13 0.00 -21.30
C LEU A 48 -2.20 0.98 -20.57
N ALA A 49 -2.29 2.28 -20.87
CA ALA A 49 -1.51 3.31 -20.17
C ALA A 49 -1.86 3.37 -18.67
N THR A 50 -3.14 3.20 -18.32
CA THR A 50 -3.58 3.16 -16.92
C THR A 50 -3.05 1.92 -16.20
N ILE A 51 -3.08 0.75 -16.84
CA ILE A 51 -2.51 -0.49 -16.30
C ILE A 51 -1.02 -0.31 -15.97
N LEU A 52 -0.24 0.25 -16.90
CA LEU A 52 1.19 0.52 -16.69
C LEU A 52 1.44 1.46 -15.50
N LYS A 53 0.61 2.48 -15.33
CA LYS A 53 0.68 3.37 -14.15
C LYS A 53 0.34 2.63 -12.86
N ILE A 54 -0.71 1.83 -12.84
CA ILE A 54 -1.14 1.06 -11.65
C ILE A 54 -0.04 0.11 -11.19
N ILE A 55 0.65 -0.58 -12.11
CA ILE A 55 1.78 -1.46 -11.80
C ILE A 55 2.87 -0.72 -11.01
N THR A 56 3.18 0.52 -11.42
CA THR A 56 4.18 1.35 -10.74
C THR A 56 3.74 1.68 -9.30
N TYR A 57 2.47 2.06 -9.11
CA TYR A 57 1.93 2.34 -7.77
C TYR A 57 1.87 1.10 -6.87
N LEU A 58 1.50 -0.06 -7.42
CA LEU A 58 1.48 -1.35 -6.72
C LEU A 58 2.88 -1.75 -6.24
N THR A 59 3.88 -1.58 -7.08
CA THR A 59 5.28 -1.87 -6.72
C THR A 59 5.74 -0.98 -5.57
N ARG A 60 5.33 0.29 -5.56
CA ARG A 60 5.61 1.24 -4.48
C ARG A 60 4.92 0.85 -3.17
N LEU A 61 3.65 0.44 -3.21
CA LEU A 61 2.92 -0.09 -2.04
C LEU A 61 3.58 -1.33 -1.47
N GLY A 62 4.00 -2.27 -2.33
CA GLY A 62 4.73 -3.47 -1.91
C GLY A 62 6.06 -3.13 -1.20
N ARG A 63 6.79 -2.13 -1.69
CA ARG A 63 8.01 -1.63 -1.05
C ARG A 63 7.72 -1.04 0.33
N TYR A 64 6.66 -0.23 0.47
CA TYR A 64 6.28 0.30 1.79
C TYR A 64 5.91 -0.81 2.77
N GLY A 65 5.21 -1.85 2.33
CA GLY A 65 4.95 -3.03 3.16
C GLY A 65 6.23 -3.71 3.63
N LYS A 66 7.25 -3.80 2.77
CA LYS A 66 8.58 -4.30 3.14
C LYS A 66 9.24 -3.43 4.21
N ASP A 67 9.28 -2.11 3.99
CA ASP A 67 9.96 -1.18 4.88
C ASP A 67 9.31 -1.20 6.27
N ILE A 68 7.97 -1.24 6.33
CA ILE A 68 7.23 -1.40 7.59
C ILE A 68 7.56 -2.74 8.26
N ALA A 69 7.64 -3.84 7.52
CA ALA A 69 7.96 -5.15 8.09
C ALA A 69 9.35 -5.20 8.74
N VAL A 70 10.34 -4.54 8.12
CA VAL A 70 11.70 -4.41 8.68
C VAL A 70 11.65 -3.63 10.00
N VAL A 71 10.95 -2.48 10.03
CA VAL A 71 10.80 -1.67 11.25
C VAL A 71 10.09 -2.46 12.36
N VAL A 72 9.06 -3.22 12.03
CA VAL A 72 8.33 -4.06 13.00
C VAL A 72 9.24 -5.15 13.59
N GLU A 73 10.10 -5.77 12.78
CA GLU A 73 11.06 -6.77 13.24
C GLU A 73 12.05 -6.15 14.24
N GLU A 74 12.60 -4.97 13.95
CA GLU A 74 13.47 -4.24 14.88
C GLU A 74 12.77 -3.89 16.20
N LEU A 75 11.51 -3.45 16.12
CA LEU A 75 10.70 -3.07 17.29
C LEU A 75 10.28 -4.28 18.13
N SER A 76 10.19 -5.49 17.55
CA SER A 76 9.73 -6.71 18.25
C SER A 76 10.59 -7.12 19.45
N THR A 77 11.80 -6.58 19.54
CA THR A 77 12.77 -6.88 20.59
C THR A 77 12.78 -5.88 21.75
N LYS A 78 11.97 -4.80 21.68
CA LYS A 78 11.95 -3.71 22.66
C LYS A 78 10.65 -3.71 23.48
N PRO A 79 10.67 -3.25 24.75
CA PRO A 79 9.45 -3.00 25.51
C PRO A 79 8.61 -1.95 24.77
N TYR A 80 7.32 -2.21 24.59
CA TYR A 80 6.46 -1.34 23.80
C TYR A 80 5.86 -0.20 24.64
N PRO A 81 6.09 1.07 24.25
CA PRO A 81 5.56 2.27 24.90
C PRO A 81 4.04 2.43 24.96
N ALA A 82 3.37 2.08 23.85
CA ALA A 82 2.06 2.63 23.52
C ALA A 82 1.16 1.59 22.87
N SER A 83 -0.14 1.77 23.05
CA SER A 83 -1.17 0.91 22.45
C SER A 83 -1.25 1.16 20.94
N PHE A 84 -0.88 0.16 20.12
CA PHE A 84 -0.94 0.22 18.66
C PHE A 84 -2.37 0.30 18.07
N ILE A 85 -3.39 0.57 18.88
CA ILE A 85 -4.78 0.67 18.46
C ILE A 85 -4.97 1.76 17.41
N ASN A 86 -4.39 2.95 17.61
CA ASN A 86 -4.50 4.05 16.64
C ASN A 86 -3.84 3.70 15.30
N LEU A 87 -2.66 3.06 15.34
CA LEU A 87 -1.96 2.62 14.13
C LEU A 87 -2.73 1.52 13.38
N LYS A 88 -3.38 0.61 14.11
CA LYS A 88 -4.23 -0.43 13.52
C LYS A 88 -5.44 0.19 12.81
N ASN A 89 -6.12 1.15 13.44
CA ASN A 89 -7.27 1.83 12.85
C ASN A 89 -6.88 2.56 11.55
N MET A 90 -5.74 3.27 11.56
CA MET A 90 -5.20 3.92 10.37
C MET A 90 -4.91 2.92 9.25
N TRP A 91 -4.33 1.75 9.57
CA TRP A 91 -4.11 0.68 8.60
C TRP A 91 -5.42 0.14 8.01
N GLU A 92 -6.46 -0.06 8.81
CA GLU A 92 -7.76 -0.55 8.34
C GLU A 92 -8.43 0.46 7.39
N HIS A 93 -8.34 1.77 7.69
CA HIS A 93 -8.82 2.83 6.79
C HIS A 93 -8.10 2.83 5.45
N VAL A 94 -6.76 2.88 5.46
CA VAL A 94 -5.93 2.89 4.25
C VAL A 94 -6.14 1.61 3.44
N SER A 95 -6.26 0.46 4.10
CA SER A 95 -6.53 -0.83 3.42
C SER A 95 -7.86 -0.82 2.68
N THR A 96 -8.88 -0.18 3.26
CA THR A 96 -10.19 -0.05 2.63
C THR A 96 -10.12 0.91 1.44
N MET A 97 -9.40 2.04 1.56
CA MET A 97 -9.18 2.96 0.43
C MET A 97 -8.46 2.26 -0.73
N ALA A 98 -7.44 1.45 -0.44
CA ALA A 98 -6.77 0.68 -1.49
C ALA A 98 -7.73 -0.28 -2.20
N LYS A 99 -8.56 -1.02 -1.46
CA LYS A 99 -9.56 -1.94 -2.03
C LYS A 99 -10.57 -1.22 -2.91
N ASP A 100 -11.09 -0.08 -2.45
CA ASP A 100 -12.08 0.70 -3.20
C ASP A 100 -11.46 1.27 -4.49
N SER A 101 -10.17 1.64 -4.47
CA SER A 101 -9.44 2.05 -5.68
C SER A 101 -9.38 0.94 -6.72
N PHE A 102 -9.11 -0.31 -6.30
CA PHE A 102 -9.08 -1.45 -7.23
C PHE A 102 -10.46 -1.76 -7.77
N LYS A 103 -11.49 -1.69 -6.91
CA LYS A 103 -12.87 -1.92 -7.31
C LYS A 103 -13.36 -0.88 -8.31
N ALA A 104 -13.03 0.39 -8.09
CA ALA A 104 -13.30 1.49 -9.02
C ALA A 104 -12.66 1.24 -10.40
N PHE A 105 -11.41 0.73 -10.41
CA PHE A 105 -10.71 0.41 -11.64
C PHE A 105 -11.31 -0.81 -12.36
N GLU A 106 -11.64 -1.89 -11.64
CA GLU A 106 -12.21 -3.12 -12.19
C GLU A 106 -13.61 -2.88 -12.78
N GLU A 107 -14.46 -2.16 -12.07
CA GLU A 107 -15.85 -1.88 -12.49
C GLU A 107 -15.95 -0.63 -13.38
N SER A 108 -14.85 0.12 -13.55
CA SER A 108 -14.84 1.45 -14.21
C SER A 108 -15.86 2.42 -13.61
N ASP A 109 -16.09 2.33 -12.30
CA ASP A 109 -17.05 3.13 -11.55
C ASP A 109 -16.35 4.06 -10.55
N ILE A 110 -16.53 5.36 -10.75
CA ILE A 110 -15.94 6.41 -9.91
C ILE A 110 -16.64 6.58 -8.56
N ASN A 111 -17.84 6.02 -8.38
CA ASN A 111 -18.61 6.15 -7.13
C ASN A 111 -17.86 5.58 -5.92
N TYR A 112 -17.06 4.53 -6.12
CA TYR A 112 -16.22 3.93 -5.07
C TYR A 112 -15.15 4.87 -4.52
N ILE A 113 -14.79 5.91 -5.29
CA ILE A 113 -13.71 6.84 -4.95
C ILE A 113 -14.17 8.29 -4.80
N GLU A 114 -15.48 8.55 -4.79
CA GLU A 114 -16.04 9.91 -4.73
C GLU A 114 -15.63 10.65 -3.44
N ASN A 115 -15.55 9.94 -2.32
CA ASN A 115 -15.17 10.47 -1.00
C ASN A 115 -13.67 10.30 -0.66
N PHE A 116 -12.80 10.05 -1.64
CA PHE A 116 -11.38 9.79 -1.36
C PHE A 116 -10.67 10.95 -0.67
N GLY A 117 -10.99 12.19 -1.05
CA GLY A 117 -10.38 13.37 -0.43
C GLY A 117 -10.71 13.49 1.06
N GLU A 118 -11.95 13.20 1.45
CA GLU A 118 -12.38 13.21 2.85
C GLU A 118 -11.68 12.10 3.65
N ARG A 119 -11.62 10.89 3.08
CA ARG A 119 -10.95 9.75 3.72
C ARG A 119 -9.44 9.94 3.86
N ASP A 120 -8.81 10.62 2.90
CA ASP A 120 -7.39 10.98 2.98
C ASP A 120 -7.14 11.98 4.13
N ASN A 121 -8.02 12.97 4.29
CA ASN A 121 -7.96 13.89 5.43
C ASN A 121 -8.09 13.15 6.77
N GLU A 122 -9.01 12.17 6.87
CA GLU A 122 -9.16 11.34 8.07
C GLU A 122 -7.86 10.56 8.38
N VAL A 123 -7.21 9.99 7.37
CA VAL A 123 -5.92 9.29 7.54
C VAL A 123 -4.83 10.25 8.02
N ASP A 124 -4.79 11.47 7.48
CA ASP A 124 -3.84 12.51 7.91
C ASP A 124 -4.08 12.94 9.36
N GLU A 125 -5.34 13.07 9.80
CA GLU A 125 -5.67 13.36 11.20
C GLU A 125 -5.21 12.23 12.13
N MET A 126 -5.45 10.97 11.75
CA MET A 126 -4.95 9.81 12.50
C MET A 126 -3.43 9.82 12.61
N ARG A 127 -2.73 10.15 11.51
CA ARG A 127 -1.26 10.29 11.48
C ARG A 127 -0.77 11.34 12.46
N TRP A 128 -1.40 12.53 12.47
CA TRP A 128 -1.04 13.59 13.40
C TRP A 128 -1.32 13.23 14.86
N SER A 129 -2.39 12.49 15.12
CA SER A 129 -2.69 11.97 16.46
C SER A 129 -1.60 11.03 16.96
N ILE A 130 -1.23 10.02 16.16
CA ILE A 130 -0.16 9.06 16.46
C ILE A 130 1.18 9.77 16.67
N PHE A 131 1.49 10.77 15.85
CA PHE A 131 2.71 11.55 15.98
C PHE A 131 2.77 12.29 17.32
N ARG A 132 1.68 12.97 17.72
CA ARG A 132 1.62 13.65 19.02
C ARG A 132 1.75 12.69 20.19
N GLU A 133 1.07 11.54 20.14
CA GLU A 133 1.20 10.48 21.15
C GLU A 133 2.65 10.02 21.29
N SER A 134 3.34 9.83 20.17
CA SER A 134 4.75 9.42 20.14
C SER A 134 5.68 10.46 20.77
N ILE A 135 5.43 11.76 20.52
CA ILE A 135 6.22 12.85 21.12
C ILE A 135 5.99 12.91 22.63
N THR A 136 4.74 12.82 23.08
CA THR A 136 4.42 12.80 24.52
C THR A 136 5.15 11.66 25.23
N TYR A 137 5.16 10.46 24.63
CA TYR A 137 5.88 9.33 25.20
C TYR A 137 7.40 9.59 25.33
N ILE A 138 8.03 10.16 24.30
CA ILE A 138 9.46 10.52 24.34
C ILE A 138 9.76 11.57 25.42
N MET A 139 8.81 12.47 25.72
CA MET A 139 8.97 13.47 26.77
C MET A 139 8.76 12.91 28.18
N GLU A 140 7.93 11.88 28.34
CA GLU A 140 7.63 11.25 29.63
C GLU A 140 8.68 10.22 30.08
N ASP A 141 9.44 9.63 29.15
CA ASP A 141 10.45 8.59 29.42
C ASP A 141 11.77 8.92 28.65
N PRO A 142 12.69 9.74 29.23
CA PRO A 142 13.89 10.26 28.56
C PRO A 142 14.97 9.22 28.20
#